data_AF-A0A1Y0FWS7-F1
#
_entry.id   AF-A0A1Y0FWS7-F1
#
_cell.length_a   1.000
_cell.length_b   1.000
_cell.length_c   1.000
_cell.angle_alpha   90.00
_cell.angle_beta   90.00
_cell.angle_gamma   90.00
#
_symmetry.space_group_name_H-M   'P 1'
#
loop_
_entity.id
_entity.type
_entity.pdbx_description
1 polymer ?
#
loop_
_entity_poly.entity_id
_entity_poly.type
_entity_poly.pdbx_seq_one_letter_code
_entity_poly.pdbx_strand_id
1 'polypeptide(L)'
;MHESFGAFSDTAGNVAGFHRDFAEGIQGFATVPGGINLSPAPIAGSDILVVRTADRVPLLAAGSNEVNSFSAQVIDSDIEDNCSSGICVGDVVAASDCIDTRVFLVNQLTSSGETTLKIGGGVIAADNFTTGAELVPVRTYVYYIAPSTADAARPSLWQSVDGEDGQELLEGVERLRLTFGSNSAPGYVPTTPAPMWSDVNSVRIEMVIASVDDNVLEQRQKYSFAGAEVTAPDLRLRQVFLNTIAIRSNMQ
;
A
#
# COMPACT_ATOMS: atom_id res chain seq x y z
N MET A 1 0.40 33.52 -9.83
CA MET A 1 1.27 33.06 -8.75
C MET A 1 1.22 31.55 -8.81
N HIS A 2 2.34 30.94 -9.19
CA HIS A 2 2.47 29.50 -9.37
C HIS A 2 2.87 28.98 -7.99
N GLU A 3 1.95 28.37 -7.26
CA GLU A 3 2.26 27.74 -5.98
C GLU A 3 3.10 26.50 -6.29
N SER A 4 4.40 26.64 -6.06
CA SER A 4 5.33 25.51 -5.99
C SER A 4 5.15 24.90 -4.62
N PHE A 5 4.30 23.88 -4.53
CA PHE A 5 4.17 23.03 -3.34
C PHE A 5 5.51 22.32 -3.07
N GLY A 6 5.81 22.08 -1.78
CA GLY A 6 7.08 21.51 -1.32
C GLY A 6 7.40 20.18 -2.00
N ALA A 7 8.70 19.91 -2.18
CA ALA A 7 9.16 18.71 -2.87
C ALA A 7 9.09 17.50 -1.92
N PHE A 8 8.30 16.48 -2.26
CA PHE A 8 8.44 15.15 -1.68
C PHE A 8 9.88 14.68 -1.86
N SER A 9 10.54 14.30 -0.77
CA SER A 9 11.90 13.80 -0.83
C SER A 9 12.04 12.53 -0.03
N ASP A 10 11.97 11.41 -0.76
CA ASP A 10 12.40 10.09 -0.31
C ASP A 10 13.94 10.07 -0.18
N THR A 11 14.43 10.46 1.00
CA THR A 11 15.84 10.27 1.38
C THR A 11 16.03 8.92 2.09
N ALA A 12 15.04 8.02 2.06
CA ALA A 12 15.02 6.79 2.83
C ALA A 12 15.92 5.74 2.17
N GLY A 13 17.25 5.93 2.22
CA GLY A 13 18.27 5.00 1.75
C GLY A 13 18.09 3.53 2.20
N ASN A 14 17.22 3.25 3.17
CA ASN A 14 16.98 1.92 3.75
C ASN A 14 15.61 1.28 3.45
N VAL A 15 14.63 2.00 2.88
CA VAL A 15 13.30 1.40 2.57
C VAL A 15 13.37 0.84 1.16
N ALA A 16 13.40 -0.45 0.87
CA ALA A 16 13.71 -0.93 -0.50
C ALA A 16 12.48 -1.11 -1.41
N GLY A 17 12.69 -1.14 -2.73
CA GLY A 17 11.66 -1.54 -3.70
C GLY A 17 10.43 -0.62 -3.75
N PHE A 18 9.24 -1.22 -3.77
CA PHE A 18 7.96 -0.49 -3.83
C PHE A 18 7.64 0.30 -2.58
N HIS A 19 8.40 0.09 -1.52
CA HIS A 19 8.23 0.81 -0.28
C HIS A 19 8.88 2.22 -0.35
N ARG A 20 9.42 2.68 -1.49
CA ARG A 20 10.05 4.02 -1.61
C ARG A 20 9.15 5.11 -2.17
N ASP A 21 8.30 4.73 -3.13
CA ASP A 21 7.50 5.69 -3.90
C ASP A 21 6.19 6.04 -3.17
N PHE A 22 6.32 6.84 -2.10
CA PHE A 22 5.18 7.32 -1.32
C PHE A 22 4.51 8.57 -1.92
N ALA A 23 5.04 9.10 -3.03
CA ALA A 23 4.35 10.12 -3.80
C ALA A 23 3.03 9.58 -4.38
N GLU A 24 2.99 8.26 -4.64
CA GLU A 24 1.83 7.59 -5.18
C GLU A 24 1.19 6.67 -4.12
N GLY A 25 0.04 7.09 -3.58
CA GLY A 25 -0.70 6.32 -2.58
C GLY A 25 -1.29 5.01 -3.12
N ILE A 26 -1.40 4.87 -4.45
CA ILE A 26 -1.94 3.67 -5.09
C ILE A 26 -1.30 3.42 -6.45
N GLN A 27 -0.96 2.17 -6.73
CA GLN A 27 -0.42 1.75 -8.01
C GLN A 27 -0.92 0.35 -8.38
N GLY A 28 -0.90 0.03 -9.66
CA GLY A 28 -1.31 -1.27 -10.19
C GLY A 28 -0.35 -1.78 -11.26
N PHE A 29 -0.12 -3.08 -11.28
CA PHE A 29 0.87 -3.70 -12.16
C PHE A 29 0.35 -4.99 -12.78
N ALA A 30 0.67 -5.23 -14.06
CA ALA A 30 0.32 -6.48 -14.74
C ALA A 30 1.30 -7.64 -14.44
N THR A 31 2.46 -7.33 -13.86
CA THR A 31 3.51 -8.28 -13.48
C THR A 31 4.21 -7.78 -12.22
N VAL A 32 4.86 -8.68 -11.47
CA VAL A 32 5.69 -8.29 -10.33
C VAL A 32 6.75 -7.30 -10.80
N PRO A 33 6.78 -6.07 -10.31
CA PRO A 33 7.73 -5.10 -10.80
C PRO A 33 9.04 -5.22 -10.02
N GLY A 34 10.14 -4.71 -10.58
CA GLY A 34 11.47 -4.87 -10.00
C GLY A 34 11.58 -4.33 -8.57
N GLY A 35 12.23 -5.08 -7.68
CA GLY A 35 12.50 -4.66 -6.30
C GLY A 35 11.49 -5.11 -5.25
N ILE A 36 10.41 -5.82 -5.63
CA ILE A 36 9.61 -6.62 -4.70
C ILE A 36 9.94 -8.11 -4.91
N ASN A 37 10.03 -8.85 -3.80
CA ASN A 37 9.83 -10.29 -3.80
C ASN A 37 8.49 -10.58 -3.10
N LEU A 38 7.52 -11.14 -3.82
CA LEU A 38 6.27 -11.63 -3.24
C LEU A 38 6.39 -13.13 -3.04
N SER A 39 6.06 -13.58 -1.82
CA SER A 39 6.07 -14.97 -1.42
C SER A 39 4.70 -15.31 -0.82
N PRO A 40 3.94 -16.26 -1.40
CA PRO A 40 4.23 -17.00 -2.62
C PRO A 40 4.25 -16.10 -3.87
N ALA A 41 4.91 -16.59 -4.93
CA ALA A 41 5.01 -15.87 -6.19
C ALA A 41 3.62 -15.71 -6.86
N PRO A 42 3.27 -14.52 -7.37
CA PRO A 42 2.00 -14.30 -8.05
C PRO A 42 1.86 -15.13 -9.32
N ILE A 43 0.64 -15.55 -9.62
CA ILE A 43 0.32 -16.19 -10.90
C ILE A 43 0.30 -15.15 -12.03
N ALA A 44 0.70 -15.58 -13.23
CA ALA A 44 0.64 -14.71 -14.41
C ALA A 44 -0.81 -14.41 -14.83
N GLY A 45 -1.03 -13.23 -15.43
CA GLY A 45 -2.32 -12.84 -15.99
C GLY A 45 -3.33 -12.26 -15.01
N SER A 46 -2.94 -12.08 -13.74
CA SER A 46 -3.64 -11.28 -12.74
C SER A 46 -2.84 -10.02 -12.43
N ASP A 47 -3.53 -8.90 -12.27
CA ASP A 47 -2.92 -7.65 -11.84
C ASP A 47 -2.56 -7.70 -10.34
N ILE A 48 -1.65 -6.82 -9.93
CA ILE A 48 -1.18 -6.62 -8.56
C ILE A 48 -1.56 -5.20 -8.14
N LEU A 49 -2.18 -5.05 -6.97
CA LEU A 49 -2.55 -3.75 -6.41
C LEU A 49 -1.59 -3.39 -5.28
N VAL A 50 -0.98 -2.21 -5.35
CA VAL A 50 -0.16 -1.64 -4.29
C VAL A 50 -0.91 -0.44 -3.71
N VAL A 51 -1.07 -0.42 -2.38
CA VAL A 51 -1.72 0.66 -1.64
C VAL A 51 -0.78 1.12 -0.54
N ARG A 52 -0.53 2.43 -0.47
CA ARG A 52 0.24 3.07 0.60
C ARG A 52 -0.70 3.99 1.36
N THR A 53 -0.79 3.77 2.67
CA THR A 53 -1.74 4.51 3.51
C THR A 53 -1.17 4.74 4.89
N ALA A 54 -1.61 5.83 5.52
CA ALA A 54 -1.52 5.98 6.96
C ALA A 54 -2.22 4.80 7.65
N ASP A 55 -1.56 4.18 8.62
CA ASP A 55 -2.06 2.98 9.32
C ASP A 55 -2.47 3.27 10.77
N ARG A 56 -2.11 4.44 11.32
CA ARG A 56 -2.32 4.76 12.74
C ARG A 56 -2.61 6.25 12.96
N VAL A 57 -2.96 6.55 14.21
CA VAL A 57 -3.16 7.94 14.68
C VAL A 57 -1.82 8.69 14.60
N PRO A 58 -1.80 9.91 14.02
CA PRO A 58 -0.61 10.76 14.02
C PRO A 58 -0.11 11.04 15.44
N LEU A 59 1.21 11.07 15.61
CA LEU A 59 1.83 11.72 16.75
C LEU A 59 2.12 13.17 16.43
N LEU A 60 1.83 14.08 17.36
CA LEU A 60 2.10 15.51 17.17
C LEU A 60 3.54 15.85 17.52
N ALA A 61 4.11 16.84 16.84
CA ALA A 61 5.42 17.36 17.18
C ALA A 61 5.45 17.95 18.61
N ALA A 62 6.41 17.52 19.43
CA ALA A 62 6.72 18.07 20.75
C ALA A 62 7.48 19.40 20.70
N GLY A 63 7.96 19.77 19.51
CA GLY A 63 8.72 20.99 19.24
C GLY A 63 9.35 20.90 17.86
N SER A 64 10.32 21.76 17.58
CA SER A 64 11.12 21.63 16.36
C SER A 64 11.86 20.29 16.33
N ASN A 65 11.86 19.64 15.18
CA ASN A 65 12.67 18.46 14.95
C ASN A 65 14.17 18.77 15.09
N GLU A 66 14.97 17.75 15.40
CA GLU A 66 16.42 17.85 15.40
C GLU A 66 16.98 17.21 14.11
N VAL A 67 18.28 17.36 13.89
CA VAL A 67 18.97 16.65 12.81
C VAL A 67 18.77 15.14 13.00
N ASN A 68 18.23 14.47 11.97
CA ASN A 68 17.94 13.03 11.96
C ASN A 68 16.94 12.54 13.02
N SER A 69 16.15 13.43 13.65
CA SER A 69 15.10 12.96 14.56
C SER A 69 13.88 13.88 14.62
N PHE A 70 12.72 13.26 14.73
CA PHE A 70 11.45 13.91 15.01
C PHE A 70 11.14 13.76 16.50
N SER A 71 10.79 14.86 17.17
CA SER A 71 10.37 14.83 18.58
C SER A 71 8.85 14.80 18.63
N ALA A 72 8.26 13.70 19.11
CA ALA A 72 6.82 13.52 19.20
C ALA A 72 6.31 13.64 20.64
N GLN A 73 5.12 14.22 20.80
CA GLN A 73 4.35 14.16 22.03
C GLN A 73 3.69 12.80 22.13
N VAL A 74 3.88 12.15 23.27
CA VAL A 74 3.31 10.84 23.58
C VAL A 74 2.70 10.85 24.98
N ILE A 75 1.76 9.94 25.23
CA ILE A 75 1.21 9.75 26.58
C ILE A 75 2.28 9.14 27.50
N ASP A 76 3.08 8.23 26.93
CA ASP A 76 4.16 7.53 27.58
C ASP A 76 5.28 7.29 26.56
N SER A 77 6.51 7.58 26.96
CA SER A 77 7.73 7.45 26.14
C SER A 77 8.52 6.19 26.45
N ASP A 78 8.01 5.31 27.32
CA ASP A 78 8.62 4.02 27.60
C ASP A 78 8.76 3.21 26.29
N ILE A 79 9.93 2.58 26.14
CA ILE A 79 10.30 1.81 24.95
C ILE A 79 10.45 0.35 25.37
N GLU A 80 9.60 -0.49 24.80
CA GLU A 80 9.61 -1.94 24.99
C GLU A 80 9.71 -2.61 23.62
N ASP A 81 10.59 -3.61 23.48
CA ASP A 81 10.81 -4.35 22.23
C ASP A 81 11.04 -3.45 20.99
N ASN A 82 11.77 -2.34 21.18
CA ASN A 82 12.01 -1.30 20.17
C ASN A 82 10.75 -0.61 19.65
N CYS A 83 9.67 -0.60 20.43
CA CYS A 83 8.41 0.05 20.12
C CYS A 83 8.00 1.02 21.24
N SER A 84 7.34 2.10 20.86
CA SER A 84 6.69 3.04 21.79
C SER A 84 5.58 3.81 21.08
N SER A 85 4.44 4.01 21.75
CA SER A 85 3.31 4.80 21.25
C SER A 85 2.87 4.45 19.80
N GLY A 86 2.93 3.17 19.44
CA GLY A 86 2.51 2.68 18.12
C GLY A 86 3.52 2.92 16.99
N ILE A 87 4.76 3.28 17.32
CA ILE A 87 5.89 3.34 16.39
C ILE A 87 6.96 2.36 16.85
N CYS A 88 7.53 1.61 15.92
CA CYS A 88 8.62 0.68 16.15
C CYS A 88 9.85 1.02 15.30
N VAL A 89 11.03 0.63 15.76
CA VAL A 89 12.21 0.58 14.89
C VAL A 89 11.91 -0.38 13.72
N GLY A 90 12.15 0.09 12.50
CA GLY A 90 11.78 -0.60 11.27
C GLY A 90 10.49 -0.08 10.61
N ASP A 91 9.68 0.70 11.33
CA ASP A 91 8.50 1.32 10.73
C ASP A 91 8.89 2.39 9.71
N VAL A 92 8.08 2.53 8.66
CA VAL A 92 8.13 3.69 7.77
C VAL A 92 7.14 4.74 8.28
N VAL A 93 7.61 5.97 8.43
CA VAL A 93 6.81 7.08 8.94
C VAL A 93 6.90 8.28 8.00
N ALA A 94 5.80 9.02 7.88
CA ALA A 94 5.73 10.31 7.21
C ALA A 94 5.65 11.41 8.26
N ALA A 95 6.65 12.28 8.30
CA ALA A 95 6.56 13.57 8.97
C ALA A 95 5.99 14.59 7.99
N SER A 96 4.92 15.29 8.37
CA SER A 96 4.28 16.28 7.51
C SER A 96 3.83 17.50 8.30
N ASP A 97 3.91 18.66 7.67
CA ASP A 97 3.18 19.86 8.08
C ASP A 97 2.39 20.42 6.89
N CYS A 98 2.01 21.70 6.92
CA CYS A 98 1.26 22.33 5.83
C CYS A 98 2.08 22.60 4.56
N ILE A 99 3.40 22.43 4.59
CA ILE A 99 4.33 22.86 3.55
C ILE A 99 5.16 21.68 3.03
N ASP A 100 5.70 20.89 3.95
CA ASP A 100 6.67 19.84 3.66
C ASP A 100 6.16 18.47 4.13
N THR A 101 6.58 17.43 3.42
CA THR A 101 6.38 16.04 3.83
C THR A 101 7.63 15.22 3.57
N ARG A 102 8.05 14.48 4.59
CA ARG A 102 9.24 13.64 4.60
C ARG A 102 8.87 12.23 5.02
N VAL A 103 9.18 11.25 4.19
CA VAL A 103 9.03 9.83 4.56
C VAL A 103 10.39 9.24 4.90
N PHE A 104 10.47 8.50 6.00
CA PHE A 104 11.72 7.88 6.44
C PHE A 104 11.49 6.59 7.22
N LEU A 105 12.52 5.74 7.25
CA LEU A 105 12.58 4.56 8.10
C LEU A 105 13.00 4.95 9.52
N VAL A 106 12.24 4.51 10.52
CA VAL A 106 12.63 4.62 11.92
C VAL A 106 13.77 3.66 12.19
N ASN A 107 14.93 4.18 12.59
CA ASN A 107 16.11 3.36 12.92
C ASN A 107 16.44 3.35 14.41
N GLN A 108 15.87 4.27 15.19
CA GLN A 108 16.11 4.39 16.61
C GLN A 108 14.92 5.08 17.29
N LEU A 109 14.58 4.63 18.50
CA LEU A 109 13.69 5.33 19.41
C LEU A 109 14.47 5.75 20.66
N THR A 110 14.18 6.93 21.21
CA THR A 110 14.82 7.39 22.44
C THR A 110 13.84 8.22 23.26
N SER A 111 13.60 7.82 24.52
CA SER A 111 12.83 8.64 25.46
C SER A 111 13.59 9.93 25.79
N SER A 112 12.88 11.05 25.82
CA SER A 112 13.41 12.37 26.14
C SER A 112 12.55 13.05 27.20
N GLY A 113 12.32 12.35 28.31
CA GLY A 113 11.37 12.72 29.36
C GLY A 113 10.06 11.95 29.23
N GLU A 114 9.21 11.94 30.26
CA GLU A 114 8.06 11.03 30.38
C GLU A 114 7.11 11.03 29.17
N THR A 115 6.89 12.19 28.55
CA THR A 115 5.87 12.41 27.49
C THR A 115 6.47 12.81 26.15
N THR A 116 7.78 12.61 25.95
CA THR A 116 8.45 12.96 24.69
C THR A 116 9.26 11.78 24.16
N LEU A 117 8.92 11.36 22.95
CA LEU A 117 9.64 10.31 22.23
C LEU A 117 10.43 10.97 21.09
N LYS A 118 11.74 10.70 21.01
CA LYS A 118 12.55 11.02 19.83
C LYS A 118 12.54 9.83 18.89
N ILE A 119 12.07 10.06 17.67
CA ILE A 119 12.05 9.09 16.57
C ILE A 119 13.22 9.42 15.64
N GLY A 120 14.26 8.59 15.68
CA GLY A 120 15.42 8.68 14.82
C GLY A 120 15.17 8.07 13.45
N GLY A 121 15.65 8.73 12.41
CA GLY A 121 15.50 8.29 11.02
C GLY A 121 15.95 9.34 10.01
N GLY A 122 15.95 8.96 8.73
CA GLY A 122 16.52 9.69 7.59
C GLY A 122 16.51 11.23 7.69
N VAL A 123 17.69 11.82 7.50
CA VAL A 123 18.05 13.26 7.58
C VAL A 123 16.91 14.28 7.49
N ILE A 124 16.29 14.59 8.64
CA ILE A 124 15.18 15.56 8.83
C ILE A 124 15.69 17.01 8.97
N ALA A 125 16.99 17.26 8.80
CA ALA A 125 17.63 18.53 9.16
C ALA A 125 17.15 19.76 8.35
N ALA A 126 16.50 19.57 7.20
CA ALA A 126 16.17 20.63 6.26
C ALA A 126 14.74 21.17 6.39
N ASP A 127 13.82 20.44 7.04
CA ASP A 127 12.37 20.65 6.84
C ASP A 127 11.68 21.40 8.00
N ASN A 128 12.36 21.64 9.13
CA ASN A 128 11.84 22.39 10.28
C ASN A 128 10.40 22.01 10.70
N PHE A 129 10.08 20.73 10.80
CA PHE A 129 8.81 20.28 11.38
C PHE A 129 8.69 20.80 12.81
N THR A 130 7.75 21.72 13.04
CA THR A 130 7.55 22.41 14.32
C THR A 130 6.20 22.04 14.93
N THR A 131 5.79 22.73 16.02
CA THR A 131 4.48 22.54 16.64
C THR A 131 3.35 22.62 15.61
N GLY A 132 2.56 21.55 15.51
CA GLY A 132 1.52 21.39 14.50
C GLY A 132 1.87 20.42 13.38
N ALA A 133 3.15 20.05 13.23
CA ALA A 133 3.55 18.94 12.39
C ALA A 133 3.11 17.60 13.01
N GLU A 134 2.88 16.62 12.14
CA GLU A 134 2.42 15.29 12.49
C GLU A 134 3.43 14.25 12.00
N LEU A 135 3.52 13.15 12.74
CA LEU A 135 4.26 11.95 12.35
C LEU A 135 3.29 10.78 12.26
N VAL A 136 3.15 10.22 11.06
CA VAL A 136 2.17 9.18 10.77
C VAL A 136 2.87 7.91 10.29
N PRO A 137 2.64 6.76 10.92
CA PRO A 137 3.07 5.46 10.37
C PRO A 137 2.39 5.19 9.03
N VAL A 138 3.18 4.86 8.02
CA VAL A 138 2.72 4.53 6.68
C VAL A 138 2.98 3.06 6.41
N ARG A 139 1.95 2.35 5.95
CA ARG A 139 2.06 0.97 5.50
C ARG A 139 1.89 0.84 4.01
N THR A 140 2.57 -0.16 3.45
CA THR A 140 2.39 -0.61 2.08
C THR A 140 1.69 -1.97 2.08
N TYR A 141 0.50 -2.02 1.49
CA TYR A 141 -0.22 -3.26 1.23
C TYR A 141 -0.06 -3.65 -0.24
N VAL A 142 0.26 -4.91 -0.49
CA VAL A 142 0.32 -5.48 -1.83
C VAL A 142 -0.67 -6.62 -1.92
N TYR A 143 -1.72 -6.46 -2.74
CA TYR A 143 -2.70 -7.50 -3.02
C TYR A 143 -2.43 -8.16 -4.37
N TYR A 144 -2.41 -9.48 -4.38
CA TYR A 144 -2.07 -10.27 -5.56
C TYR A 144 -2.72 -11.64 -5.52
N ILE A 145 -2.74 -12.31 -6.67
CA ILE A 145 -3.23 -13.68 -6.79
C ILE A 145 -2.06 -14.64 -6.84
N ALA A 146 -2.06 -15.66 -5.98
CA ALA A 146 -1.02 -16.69 -5.92
C ALA A 146 -1.63 -18.04 -5.53
N PRO A 147 -0.90 -19.17 -5.69
CA PRO A 147 -1.40 -20.49 -5.27
C PRO A 147 -1.85 -20.53 -3.81
N SER A 148 -2.93 -21.24 -3.52
CA SER A 148 -3.50 -21.40 -2.18
C SER A 148 -2.62 -22.28 -1.29
N THR A 149 -2.66 -22.05 0.02
CA THR A 149 -2.10 -23.00 1.01
C THR A 149 -2.95 -24.27 1.16
N ALA A 150 -4.25 -24.19 0.89
CA ALA A 150 -5.17 -25.33 0.99
C ALA A 150 -5.05 -26.28 -0.21
N ASP A 151 -4.84 -25.73 -1.41
CA ASP A 151 -4.59 -26.48 -2.65
C ASP A 151 -3.75 -25.64 -3.62
N ALA A 152 -2.49 -25.99 -3.81
CA ALA A 152 -1.57 -25.25 -4.68
C ALA A 152 -1.96 -25.27 -6.17
N ALA A 153 -2.88 -26.16 -6.59
CA ALA A 153 -3.45 -26.11 -7.94
C ALA A 153 -4.51 -25.00 -8.09
N ARG A 154 -4.94 -24.42 -6.96
CA ARG A 154 -5.96 -23.37 -6.92
C ARG A 154 -5.36 -22.03 -6.52
N PRO A 155 -5.83 -20.95 -7.12
CA PRO A 155 -5.43 -19.59 -6.76
C PRO A 155 -6.25 -19.02 -5.59
N SER A 156 -5.65 -18.04 -4.92
CA SER A 156 -6.22 -17.29 -3.81
C SER A 156 -5.82 -15.83 -3.87
N LEU A 157 -6.55 -14.99 -3.14
CA LEU A 157 -6.13 -13.62 -2.85
C LEU A 157 -5.15 -13.62 -1.68
N TRP A 158 -4.01 -12.98 -1.89
CA TRP A 158 -2.96 -12.79 -0.90
C TRP A 158 -2.74 -11.31 -0.62
N GLN A 159 -2.25 -11.00 0.57
CA GLN A 159 -1.80 -9.68 0.98
C GLN A 159 -0.40 -9.77 1.58
N SER A 160 0.54 -9.02 1.03
CA SER A 160 1.83 -8.72 1.68
C SER A 160 1.74 -7.34 2.31
N VAL A 161 2.36 -7.18 3.48
CA VAL A 161 2.41 -5.93 4.23
C VAL A 161 3.86 -5.57 4.44
N ASP A 162 4.25 -4.37 4.02
CA ASP A 162 5.60 -3.81 4.21
C ASP A 162 6.74 -4.72 3.69
N GLY A 163 6.43 -5.58 2.72
CA GLY A 163 7.39 -6.47 2.06
C GLY A 163 7.57 -7.82 2.75
N GLU A 164 6.83 -8.07 3.83
CA GLU A 164 6.76 -9.37 4.50
C GLU A 164 6.12 -10.44 3.60
N ASP A 165 6.33 -11.70 3.97
CA ASP A 165 5.66 -12.84 3.34
C ASP A 165 4.14 -12.64 3.34
N GLY A 166 3.50 -13.01 2.24
CA GLY A 166 2.09 -12.82 2.04
C GLY A 166 1.25 -13.67 3.00
N GLN A 167 0.14 -13.10 3.45
CA GLN A 167 -0.94 -13.81 4.13
C GLN A 167 -2.07 -14.12 3.13
N GLU A 168 -2.49 -15.37 3.07
CA GLU A 168 -3.68 -15.77 2.30
C GLU A 168 -4.93 -15.17 2.97
N LEU A 169 -5.73 -14.43 2.21
CA LEU A 169 -6.94 -13.76 2.67
C LEU A 169 -8.21 -14.51 2.28
N LEU A 170 -8.27 -14.99 1.03
CA LEU A 170 -9.45 -15.62 0.48
C LEU A 170 -9.09 -16.65 -0.59
N GLU A 171 -9.44 -17.90 -0.32
CA GLU A 171 -9.32 -19.01 -1.27
C GLU A 171 -10.31 -18.84 -2.44
N GLY A 172 -9.95 -19.36 -3.61
CA GLY A 172 -10.85 -19.43 -4.77
C GLY A 172 -10.94 -18.13 -5.56
N VAL A 173 -10.16 -17.11 -5.20
CA VAL A 173 -10.00 -15.93 -6.04
C VAL A 173 -9.05 -16.26 -7.19
N GLU A 174 -9.61 -16.42 -8.39
CA GLU A 174 -8.87 -16.90 -9.55
C GLU A 174 -8.16 -15.83 -10.34
N ARG A 175 -8.77 -14.65 -10.44
CA ARG A 175 -8.28 -13.58 -11.31
C ARG A 175 -8.56 -12.23 -10.69
N LEU A 176 -7.61 -11.32 -10.85
CA LEU A 176 -7.70 -9.92 -10.47
C LEU A 176 -7.39 -9.05 -11.69
N ARG A 177 -8.29 -8.13 -12.03
CA ARG A 177 -8.05 -7.10 -13.03
C ARG A 177 -8.27 -5.73 -12.41
N LEU A 178 -7.33 -4.83 -12.66
CA LEU A 178 -7.37 -3.45 -12.22
C LEU A 178 -7.51 -2.53 -13.43
N THR A 179 -8.37 -1.53 -13.29
CA THR A 179 -8.43 -0.40 -14.21
C THR A 179 -8.58 0.89 -13.41
N PHE A 180 -8.07 2.00 -13.92
CA PHE A 180 -7.94 3.24 -13.18
C PHE A 180 -8.66 4.37 -13.87
N GLY A 181 -9.44 5.13 -13.09
CA GLY A 181 -10.01 6.41 -13.49
C GLY A 181 -9.04 7.54 -13.18
N SER A 182 -9.08 8.58 -14.00
CA SER A 182 -8.22 9.76 -13.87
C SER A 182 -9.05 11.04 -14.01
N ASN A 183 -8.58 12.19 -13.51
CA ASN A 183 -9.32 13.44 -13.71
C ASN A 183 -9.12 14.01 -15.12
N SER A 184 -7.97 13.76 -15.74
CA SER A 184 -7.61 14.32 -17.05
C SER A 184 -8.26 13.60 -18.23
N ALA A 185 -8.71 12.35 -18.07
CA ALA A 185 -9.29 11.55 -19.14
C ALA A 185 -10.53 10.76 -18.71
N PRO A 186 -11.56 10.67 -19.57
CA PRO A 186 -12.75 9.86 -19.29
C PRO A 186 -12.45 8.36 -19.42
N GLY A 187 -13.10 7.57 -18.57
CA GLY A 187 -13.06 6.10 -18.64
C GLY A 187 -12.09 5.47 -17.65
N TYR A 188 -11.89 4.16 -17.81
CA TYR A 188 -11.01 3.35 -16.97
C TYR A 188 -9.95 2.70 -17.85
N VAL A 189 -8.67 2.98 -17.55
CA VAL A 189 -7.53 2.48 -18.32
C VAL A 189 -6.84 1.32 -17.59
N PRO A 190 -6.27 0.33 -18.30
CA PRO A 190 -5.58 -0.81 -17.68
C PRO A 190 -4.26 -0.39 -17.01
N THR A 191 -3.64 -1.33 -16.29
CA THR A 191 -2.30 -1.21 -15.70
C THR A 191 -1.17 -1.03 -16.72
N THR A 192 -1.40 -1.39 -17.98
CA THR A 192 -0.39 -1.36 -19.05
C THR A 192 -0.97 -0.74 -20.33
N PRO A 193 -0.38 0.36 -20.86
CA PRO A 193 0.68 1.15 -20.25
C PRO A 193 0.22 1.79 -18.93
N ALA A 194 1.15 2.05 -18.00
CA ALA A 194 0.82 2.62 -16.71
C ALA A 194 0.19 4.02 -16.88
N PRO A 195 -0.88 4.35 -16.13
CA PRO A 195 -1.44 5.70 -16.12
C PRO A 195 -0.48 6.69 -15.45
N MET A 196 -0.80 7.98 -15.56
CA MET A 196 -0.19 9.01 -14.71
C MET A 196 -0.79 8.88 -13.30
N TRP A 197 -0.06 8.22 -12.40
CA TRP A 197 -0.53 7.89 -11.05
C TRP A 197 -0.99 9.11 -10.25
N SER A 198 -0.26 10.23 -10.37
CA SER A 198 -0.62 11.51 -9.76
C SER A 198 -1.98 12.10 -10.19
N ASP A 199 -2.58 11.60 -11.27
CA ASP A 199 -3.91 12.00 -11.74
C ASP A 199 -4.99 10.92 -11.51
N VAL A 200 -4.62 9.77 -10.94
CA VAL A 200 -5.56 8.69 -10.64
C VAL A 200 -6.49 9.10 -9.49
N ASN A 201 -7.79 9.01 -9.73
CA ASN A 201 -8.84 9.40 -8.77
C ASN A 201 -9.77 8.25 -8.38
N SER A 202 -9.67 7.10 -9.05
CA SER A 202 -10.43 5.91 -8.72
C SER A 202 -9.75 4.65 -9.23
N VAL A 203 -10.02 3.53 -8.56
CA VAL A 203 -9.66 2.19 -9.02
C VAL A 203 -10.92 1.36 -9.17
N ARG A 204 -11.03 0.65 -10.28
CA ARG A 204 -12.03 -0.37 -10.52
C ARG A 204 -11.37 -1.73 -10.44
N ILE A 205 -11.88 -2.55 -9.53
CA ILE A 205 -11.41 -3.88 -9.20
C ILE A 205 -12.42 -4.87 -9.76
N GLU A 206 -11.98 -5.71 -10.69
CA GLU A 206 -12.75 -6.83 -11.23
C GLU A 206 -12.10 -8.14 -10.78
N MET A 207 -12.88 -9.02 -10.14
CA MET A 207 -12.38 -10.23 -9.51
C MET A 207 -13.25 -11.44 -9.86
N VAL A 208 -12.63 -12.56 -10.20
CA VAL A 208 -13.33 -13.85 -10.39
C VAL A 208 -13.14 -14.69 -9.15
N ILE A 209 -14.25 -15.11 -8.53
CA ILE A 209 -14.26 -16.00 -7.38
C ILE A 209 -14.96 -17.30 -7.77
N ALA A 210 -14.28 -18.43 -7.58
CA ALA A 210 -14.81 -19.76 -7.80
C ALA A 210 -15.25 -20.42 -6.48
N SER A 211 -16.30 -21.23 -6.54
CA SER A 211 -16.69 -22.12 -5.44
C SER A 211 -15.54 -23.03 -5.02
N VAL A 212 -15.50 -23.40 -3.74
CA VAL A 212 -14.50 -24.34 -3.17
C VAL A 212 -14.73 -25.77 -3.67
N ASP A 213 -15.98 -26.13 -3.94
CA ASP A 213 -16.32 -27.43 -4.55
C ASP A 213 -16.38 -27.33 -6.07
N ASP A 214 -15.95 -28.41 -6.73
CA ASP A 214 -16.20 -28.67 -8.15
C ASP A 214 -17.51 -29.46 -8.35
N ASN A 215 -17.98 -29.57 -9.60
CA ASN A 215 -19.26 -30.19 -9.96
C ASN A 215 -20.49 -29.50 -9.33
N VAL A 216 -20.39 -28.19 -9.07
CA VAL A 216 -21.51 -27.37 -8.61
C VAL A 216 -22.50 -27.13 -9.76
N LEU A 217 -22.00 -27.10 -11.00
CA LEU A 217 -22.79 -26.90 -12.21
C LEU A 217 -22.84 -28.17 -13.08
N GLU A 218 -23.92 -28.33 -13.84
CA GLU A 218 -24.09 -29.45 -14.78
C GLU A 218 -23.30 -29.27 -16.09
N GLN A 219 -22.86 -28.04 -16.39
CA GLN A 219 -22.09 -27.69 -17.58
C GLN A 219 -21.08 -26.58 -17.28
N ARG A 220 -20.01 -26.50 -18.08
CA ARG A 220 -18.97 -25.46 -17.95
C ARG A 220 -19.59 -24.08 -18.06
N GLN A 221 -19.36 -23.24 -17.05
CA GLN A 221 -19.88 -21.88 -17.02
C GLN A 221 -19.19 -20.98 -18.04
N LYS A 222 -19.96 -20.06 -18.64
CA LYS A 222 -19.42 -18.89 -19.34
C LYS A 222 -19.59 -17.65 -18.47
N TYR A 223 -18.58 -16.80 -18.40
CA TYR A 223 -18.61 -15.54 -17.64
C TYR A 223 -17.83 -14.45 -18.38
N SER A 224 -18.15 -13.18 -18.11
CA SER A 224 -17.42 -12.04 -18.66
C SER A 224 -16.32 -11.60 -17.70
N PHE A 225 -15.09 -11.45 -18.18
CA PHE A 225 -13.98 -10.92 -17.39
C PHE A 225 -13.05 -10.08 -18.26
N ALA A 226 -12.62 -8.92 -17.78
CA ALA A 226 -11.75 -8.00 -18.52
C ALA A 226 -12.30 -7.65 -19.92
N GLY A 227 -13.63 -7.56 -20.04
CA GLY A 227 -14.33 -7.24 -21.29
C GLY A 227 -14.45 -8.39 -22.30
N ALA A 228 -14.04 -9.61 -21.94
CA ALA A 228 -14.14 -10.79 -22.81
C ALA A 228 -14.99 -11.90 -22.18
N GLU A 229 -15.70 -12.67 -23.01
CA GLU A 229 -16.36 -13.91 -22.56
C GLU A 229 -15.30 -15.01 -22.39
N VAL A 230 -15.29 -15.63 -21.22
CA VAL A 230 -14.42 -16.74 -20.84
C VAL A 230 -15.28 -17.98 -20.58
N THR A 231 -14.85 -19.13 -21.10
CA THR A 231 -15.45 -20.42 -20.76
C THR A 231 -14.61 -21.09 -19.69
N ALA A 232 -15.23 -21.43 -18.56
CA ALA A 232 -14.61 -22.12 -17.44
C ALA A 232 -14.04 -23.49 -17.85
N PRO A 233 -12.89 -23.91 -17.28
CA PRO A 233 -12.30 -25.22 -17.58
C PRO A 233 -13.04 -26.38 -16.88
N ASP A 234 -13.78 -26.09 -15.82
CA ASP A 234 -14.38 -27.04 -14.89
C ASP A 234 -15.88 -26.74 -14.62
N LEU A 235 -16.45 -27.40 -13.60
CA LEU A 235 -17.86 -27.32 -13.23
C LEU A 235 -18.07 -26.54 -11.92
N ARG A 236 -17.11 -25.68 -11.55
CA ARG A 236 -17.24 -24.75 -10.41
C ARG A 236 -18.13 -23.57 -10.78
N LEU A 237 -18.91 -23.12 -9.81
CA LEU A 237 -19.63 -21.86 -9.92
C LEU A 237 -18.63 -20.71 -9.78
N ARG A 238 -18.64 -19.77 -10.72
CA ARG A 238 -17.85 -18.54 -10.70
C ARG A 238 -18.75 -17.32 -10.61
N GLN A 239 -18.36 -16.39 -9.75
CA GLN A 239 -18.97 -15.07 -9.66
C GLN A 239 -17.91 -14.02 -10.00
N VAL A 240 -18.32 -13.04 -10.80
CA VAL A 240 -17.47 -11.90 -11.16
C VAL A 240 -17.92 -10.70 -10.35
N PHE A 241 -17.05 -10.22 -9.48
CA PHE A 241 -17.27 -9.03 -8.67
C PHE A 241 -16.62 -7.82 -9.34
N LEU A 242 -17.36 -6.72 -9.42
CA LEU A 242 -16.88 -5.47 -9.97
C LEU A 242 -17.19 -4.34 -8.99
N ASN A 243 -16.15 -3.77 -8.39
CA ASN A 243 -16.27 -2.63 -7.49
C ASN A 243 -15.43 -1.46 -7.98
N THR A 244 -15.91 -0.25 -7.74
CA THR A 244 -15.18 0.99 -8.01
C THR A 244 -15.00 1.74 -6.71
N ILE A 245 -13.76 2.08 -6.40
CA ILE A 245 -13.37 2.81 -5.19
C ILE A 245 -12.81 4.15 -5.63
N ALA A 246 -13.41 5.23 -5.13
CA ALA A 246 -12.85 6.58 -5.30
C ALA A 246 -11.65 6.75 -4.39
N ILE A 247 -10.62 7.40 -4.90
CA ILE A 247 -9.36 7.62 -4.22
C ILE A 247 -9.26 9.12 -3.96
N ARG A 248 -9.06 9.46 -2.69
CA ARG A 248 -8.77 10.83 -2.29
C ARG A 248 -7.33 10.84 -1.81
N SER A 249 -6.43 11.37 -2.63
CA SER A 249 -5.09 11.67 -2.14
C SER A 249 -5.18 12.89 -1.23
N ASN A 250 -4.82 12.74 0.03
CA ASN A 250 -4.68 13.85 0.99
C ASN A 250 -3.20 14.27 1.13
N MET A 251 -2.34 13.88 0.19
CA MET A 251 -0.94 14.33 0.14
C MET A 251 -0.76 15.26 -1.07
N GLN A 252 -1.32 16.47 -0.96
CA GLN A 252 -1.07 17.60 -1.87
C GLN A 252 -1.00 18.87 -1.03
#